data_AF-A0A2M8DRD0-F1
#
_entry.id   AF-A0A2M8DRD0-F1
#
_cell.length_a   1.000
_cell.length_b   1.000
_cell.length_c   1.000
_cell.angle_alpha   90.00
_cell.angle_beta   90.00
_cell.angle_gamma   90.00
#
_symmetry.space_group_name_H-M   'P 1'
#
loop_
_entity.id
_entity.type
_entity.pdbx_description
1 polymer ?
#
loop_
_entity_poly.entity_id
_entity_poly.type
_entity_poly.pdbx_seq_one_letter_code
_entity_poly.pdbx_strand_id
1 'polypeptide(L)' 'MPYFNTNSETLAKKLCACLNKQLGYNGVYYFTRKNLFYANKYGKHQVKINKGQAMKLNIDPKIGCEFTEEEIIELLKQND' A
#
# COMPACT_ATOMS: atom_id res chain seq x y z
N MET A 1 -9.15 -1.36 6.63
CA MET A 1 -8.64 -1.30 5.24
C MET A 1 -7.15 -1.46 5.32
N PRO A 2 -6.55 -2.48 4.70
CA PRO A 2 -5.10 -2.62 4.68
C PRO A 2 -4.45 -1.38 4.07
N TYR A 3 -3.39 -0.89 4.70
CA TYR A 3 -2.65 0.26 4.21
C TYR A 3 -1.15 0.10 4.44
N PHE A 4 -0.36 0.74 3.62
CA PHE A 4 1.09 0.81 3.74
C PHE A 4 1.49 2.27 3.84
N ASN A 5 2.28 2.61 4.85
CA ASN A 5 2.88 3.94 4.98
C ASN A 5 4.38 3.86 4.73
N THR A 6 4.92 4.85 4.04
CA THR A 6 6.38 4.98 3.89
C THR A 6 6.78 6.43 3.60
N ASN A 7 8.04 6.76 3.85
CA ASN A 7 8.65 8.00 3.36
C ASN A 7 9.23 7.86 1.94
N SER A 8 9.31 6.64 1.41
CA SER A 8 9.80 6.36 0.05
C SER A 8 8.68 6.46 -0.98
N GLU A 9 8.70 7.53 -1.78
CA GLU A 9 7.77 7.70 -2.90
C GLU A 9 7.86 6.54 -3.90
N THR A 10 9.09 6.11 -4.21
CA THR A 10 9.37 5.02 -5.15
C THR A 10 8.74 3.72 -4.68
N LEU A 11 8.90 3.36 -3.40
CA LEU A 11 8.34 2.13 -2.85
C LEU A 11 6.81 2.14 -2.89
N ALA A 12 6.20 3.26 -2.49
CA ALA A 12 4.74 3.43 -2.54
C ALA A 12 4.20 3.36 -3.97
N LYS A 13 4.88 3.97 -4.95
CA LYS A 13 4.49 3.91 -6.37
C LYS A 13 4.63 2.50 -6.94
N LYS A 14 5.72 1.79 -6.65
CA LYS A 14 5.93 0.39 -7.07
C LYS A 14 4.84 -0.52 -6.52
N LEU A 15 4.54 -0.41 -5.23
CA LEU A 15 3.46 -1.16 -4.60
C LEU A 15 2.11 -0.87 -5.26
N CYS A 16 1.78 0.41 -5.47
CA CYS A 16 0.53 0.80 -6.12
C CYS A 16 0.40 0.20 -7.53
N ALA A 17 1.47 0.25 -8.33
CA ALA A 17 1.50 -0.35 -9.66
C ALA A 17 1.33 -1.87 -9.62
N CYS A 18 2.05 -2.56 -8.72
CA CYS A 18 1.96 -4.00 -8.53
C CYS A 18 0.52 -4.44 -8.18
N LEU A 19 -0.07 -3.81 -7.17
CA LEU A 19 -1.43 -4.13 -6.73
C LEU A 19 -2.47 -3.82 -7.82
N ASN A 20 -2.32 -2.71 -8.57
CA ASN A 20 -3.22 -2.40 -9.69
C ASN A 20 -3.08 -3.41 -10.84
N LYS A 21 -1.88 -3.92 -11.13
CA LYS A 21 -1.64 -4.98 -12.13
C LYS A 21 -2.40 -6.25 -11.76
N GLN A 22 -2.34 -6.67 -10.50
CA GLN A 22 -3.09 -7.85 -10.02
C GLN A 22 -4.61 -7.64 -10.01
N LEU A 23 -5.07 -6.41 -9.75
CA LEU A 23 -6.50 -6.08 -9.73
C LEU A 23 -7.11 -5.88 -11.14
N GLY A 24 -6.28 -5.79 -12.19
CA GLY A 24 -6.71 -5.60 -13.57
C GLY A 24 -7.16 -4.18 -13.95
N TYR A 25 -7.10 -3.19 -13.03
CA TYR A 25 -7.39 -1.76 -13.28
C TYR A 25 -7.09 -0.88 -12.03
N ASN A 26 -7.14 0.45 -12.21
CA ASN A 26 -6.93 1.50 -11.18
C ASN A 26 -7.92 1.39 -10.01
N GLY A 27 -7.57 0.62 -8.98
CA GLY A 27 -8.36 0.49 -7.75
C GLY A 27 -7.63 0.96 -6.50
N VAL A 28 -6.30 0.89 -6.50
CA VAL A 28 -5.48 1.15 -5.31
C VAL A 28 -5.45 2.65 -5.05
N TYR A 29 -5.71 3.05 -3.81
CA TYR A 29 -5.67 4.45 -3.43
C TYR A 29 -4.26 4.82 -2.95
N TYR A 30 -3.67 5.80 -3.63
CA TYR A 30 -2.39 6.40 -3.27
C TYR A 30 -2.60 7.87 -2.89
N PHE A 31 -2.01 8.31 -1.78
CA PHE A 31 -1.95 9.73 -1.47
C PHE A 31 -0.68 10.11 -0.70
N THR A 32 -0.41 11.42 -0.74
CA THR A 32 0.73 12.05 -0.09
C THR A 32 0.23 13.00 0.99
N ARG A 33 0.75 12.86 2.21
CA ARG A 33 0.46 13.75 3.34
C ARG A 33 1.17 15.09 3.12
N LYS A 34 0.42 16.18 3.21
CA LYS A 34 0.97 17.55 3.13
C LYS A 34 1.43 18.09 4.48
N ASN A 35 0.81 17.63 5.57
CA ASN A 35 1.15 18.08 6.91
C ASN A 35 2.39 17.34 7.42
N LEU A 36 3.43 18.09 7.77
CA LEU A 36 4.73 17.58 8.21
C LEU A 36 4.66 16.77 9.51
N PHE A 37 3.82 17.18 10.48
CA PHE A 37 3.66 16.44 11.74
C PHE A 37 3.19 15.00 11.46
N TYR A 38 2.17 14.84 10.61
CA TYR A 38 1.65 13.54 10.25
C TYR A 38 2.58 12.76 9.33
N ALA A 39 3.31 13.44 8.44
CA ALA A 39 4.30 12.79 7.58
C ALA A 39 5.45 12.20 8.41
N ASN A 40 5.93 12.91 9.43
CA ASN A 40 6.99 12.42 10.31
C ASN A 40 6.51 11.26 11.20
N LYS A 41 5.26 11.30 11.68
CA LYS A 41 4.71 10.28 12.58
C LYS A 41 4.28 8.99 11.87
N TYR A 42 3.76 9.10 10.65
CA TYR A 42 3.10 7.99 9.94
C TYR A 42 3.60 7.80 8.50
N GLY A 43 4.73 8.39 8.11
CA GLY A 43 5.21 8.37 6.74
C GLY A 43 4.51 9.39 5.82
N LYS A 44 5.24 9.88 4.81
CA LYS A 44 4.74 10.87 3.85
C LYS A 44 3.75 10.31 2.83
N HIS A 45 3.92 9.06 2.42
CA HIS A 45 3.11 8.40 1.40
C HIS A 45 2.30 7.28 2.01
N GLN A 46 1.05 7.11 1.55
CA GLN A 46 0.21 5.99 1.93
C GLN A 46 -0.42 5.34 0.69
N VAL A 47 -0.36 4.01 0.66
CA VAL A 47 -1.08 3.14 -0.28
C VAL A 47 -2.15 2.40 0.51
N LYS A 48 -3.39 2.35 0.05
CA LYS A 48 -4.47 1.62 0.73
C LYS A 48 -5.36 0.89 -0.25
N ILE A 49 -5.88 -0.25 0.19
CA ILE A 49 -6.85 -1.06 -0.55
C ILE A 49 -8.14 -1.25 0.26
N ASN A 50 -9.27 -1.33 -0.44
CA ASN A 50 -10.56 -1.62 0.18
C ASN A 50 -10.74 -3.13 0.44
N LYS A 51 -11.80 -3.50 1.16
CA LYS A 51 -12.05 -4.90 1.55
C LYS A 51 -12.20 -5.83 0.34
N GLY A 52 -12.88 -5.38 -0.71
CA GLY A 52 -13.06 -6.17 -1.93
C GLY A 52 -11.76 -6.39 -2.70
N GLN A 53 -10.87 -5.40 -2.70
CA GLN A 53 -9.53 -5.51 -3.29
C GLN A 53 -8.66 -6.46 -2.47
N ALA A 54 -8.67 -6.34 -1.14
CA ALA A 54 -7.92 -7.24 -0.26
C ALA A 54 -8.34 -8.71 -0.46
N MET A 55 -9.64 -8.99 -0.57
CA MET A 55 -10.15 -10.33 -0.89
C MET A 55 -9.64 -10.84 -2.24
N LYS A 56 -9.66 -10.01 -3.29
CA LYS A 56 -9.15 -10.40 -4.62
C LYS A 56 -7.64 -10.70 -4.61
N LEU A 57 -6.90 -10.02 -3.74
CA LEU A 57 -5.45 -10.14 -3.61
C LEU A 57 -5.04 -11.23 -2.60
N ASN A 58 -6.00 -11.97 -2.02
CA ASN A 58 -5.77 -12.91 -0.91
C ASN A 58 -5.02 -12.29 0.28
N ILE A 59 -5.21 -10.99 0.49
CA ILE A 59 -4.68 -10.26 1.65
C ILE A 59 -5.75 -10.29 2.73
N ASP A 60 -5.43 -10.86 3.89
CA ASP A 60 -6.34 -10.88 5.04
C ASP A 60 -6.60 -9.44 5.53
N PRO A 61 -7.84 -8.92 5.38
CA PRO A 61 -8.16 -7.57 5.76
C PRO A 61 -8.41 -7.50 7.28
N LYS A 62 -7.39 -7.80 8.09
CA LYS A 62 -7.44 -7.47 9.51
C LYS A 62 -7.77 -5.99 9.66
N ILE A 63 -8.72 -5.66 10.53
CA ILE A 63 -9.12 -4.28 10.76
C ILE A 63 -7.90 -3.52 11.31
N GLY A 64 -7.42 -2.54 10.54
CA GLY A 64 -6.28 -1.71 10.93
C GLY A 64 -4.90 -2.27 10.61
N CYS A 65 -4.78 -3.30 9.74
CA CYS A 65 -3.46 -3.81 9.38
C CYS A 65 -2.68 -2.81 8.52
N GLU A 66 -1.59 -2.31 9.09
CA GLU A 66 -0.50 -1.65 8.39
C GLU A 66 0.43 -2.73 7.83
N PHE A 67 0.76 -2.67 6.53
CA PHE A 67 1.84 -3.49 5.98
C PHE A 67 3.18 -2.96 6.48
N THR A 68 4.13 -3.85 6.79
CA THR A 68 5.53 -3.46 7.02
C THR A 68 6.29 -3.32 5.70
N GLU A 69 7.45 -2.66 5.71
CA GLU A 69 8.26 -2.54 4.49
C GLU A 69 8.76 -3.92 4.00
N GLU A 70 9.04 -4.86 4.92
CA GLU A 70 9.44 -6.23 4.59
C GLU A 70 8.32 -6.98 3.85
N GLU A 71 7.08 -6.92 4.35
CA GLU A 71 5.92 -7.54 3.70
C GLU A 71 5.72 -6.99 2.28
N ILE A 72 5.94 -5.68 2.09
CA ILE A 72 5.86 -5.06 0.77
C ILE A 72 7.00 -5.50 -0.15
N ILE A 73 8.23 -5.61 0.36
CA ILE A 73 9.37 -6.09 -0.42
C ILE A 73 9.16 -7.54 -0.87
N GLU A 74 8.64 -8.40 -0.01
CA GLU A 74 8.30 -9.78 -0.36
C GLU A 74 7.18 -9.85 -1.40
N LEU A 75 6.12 -9.06 -1.23
CA LEU A 75 5.02 -9.00 -2.18
C LEU A 75 5.49 -8.51 -3.56
N LEU A 76 6.39 -7.53 -3.60
CA LEU A 76 6.98 -7.04 -4.85
C LEU A 76 7.84 -8.11 -5.55
N LYS A 77 8.65 -8.87 -4.79
CA LYS A 77 9.50 -9.94 -5.35
C LYS A 77 8.70 -11.10 -5.96
N GLN A 78 7.52 -11.39 -5.44
CA GLN A 78 6.64 -12.44 -5.97
C GLN A 78 5.97 -12.05 -7.31
N ASN A 79 6.09 -10.79 -7.73
CA ASN A 79 5.36 -10.22 -8.86
C ASN A 79 6.24 -9.55 -9.94
N ASP A 80 7.55 -9.57 -9.73
CA ASP A 80 8.57 -9.35 -10.77
C ASP A 80 8.78 -10.64 -11.58
#